data_AF-A0A1V5TNW6-F1
#
_entry.id   AF-A0A1V5TNW6-F1
#
_cell.length_a   1.000
_cell.length_b   1.000
_cell.length_c   1.000
_cell.angle_alpha   90.00
_cell.angle_beta   90.00
_cell.angle_gamma   90.00
#
_symmetry.space_group_name_H-M   'P 1'
#
loop_
_entity.id
_entity.type
_entity.pdbx_description
1 polymer ?
#
loop_
_entity_poly.entity_id
_entity_poly.type
_entity_poly.pdbx_seq_one_letter_code
_entity_poly.pdbx_strand_id
1 'polypeptide(L)'
;MKINRSAARSLEEGLEETLTLQRLGLVEQLGRSFTTTNLIENLNSQLKKYLGRVKRWMNSEMRSRWMAVALLQIEKRMRKVNNYEKLHLLRTSLKTELKIKQKKAA
;
A
#
# COMPACT_ATOMS: atom_id res chain seq x y z
N MET A 1 4.14 27.22 -21.52
CA MET A 1 4.41 25.92 -20.85
C MET A 1 3.62 24.84 -21.60
N LYS A 2 4.26 23.85 -22.23
CA LYS A 2 3.54 22.77 -22.93
C LYS A 2 3.10 21.71 -21.92
N ILE A 3 1.81 21.40 -21.86
CA ILE A 3 1.25 20.36 -20.99
C ILE A 3 1.58 18.99 -21.59
N ASN A 4 2.11 18.08 -20.79
CA ASN A 4 2.28 16.69 -21.19
C ASN A 4 0.91 15.98 -21.17
N ARG A 5 0.39 15.64 -22.35
CA ARG A 5 -0.94 15.03 -22.50
C ARG A 5 -1.08 13.69 -21.80
N SER A 6 -0.03 12.86 -21.76
CA SER A 6 -0.10 11.56 -21.08
C SER A 6 -0.15 11.74 -19.56
N ALA A 7 0.65 12.66 -19.01
CA ALA A 7 0.64 12.95 -17.58
C ALA A 7 -0.69 13.56 -17.12
N ALA A 8 -1.27 14.48 -17.92
CA ALA A 8 -2.59 15.05 -17.63
C ALA A 8 -3.68 13.97 -17.59
N ARG A 9 -3.68 13.06 -18.58
CA ARG A 9 -4.61 11.94 -18.63
C ARG A 9 -4.46 10.99 -17.44
N SER A 10 -3.22 10.62 -17.08
CA SER A 10 -2.97 9.77 -15.91
C SER A 10 -3.40 10.42 -14.60
N LEU A 11 -3.30 11.75 -14.48
CA LEU A 11 -3.82 12.47 -13.32
C LEU A 11 -5.34 12.41 -13.30
N GLU A 12 -6.00 12.73 -14.42
CA GLU A 12 -7.47 12.69 -14.53
C GLU A 12 -8.04 11.30 -14.24
N GLU A 13 -7.37 10.23 -14.70
CA GLU A 13 -7.74 8.84 -14.46
C GLU A 13 -7.58 8.39 -12.99
N GLY A 14 -6.73 9.05 -12.20
CA GLY A 14 -6.40 8.62 -10.82
C GLY A 14 -6.68 9.66 -9.73
N LEU A 15 -7.23 10.82 -10.09
CA LEU A 15 -7.39 11.95 -9.17
C LEU A 15 -8.34 11.60 -8.03
N GLU A 16 -9.48 10.98 -8.33
CA GLU A 16 -10.47 10.59 -7.32
C GLU A 16 -9.88 9.60 -6.31
N GLU A 17 -9.17 8.57 -6.78
CA GLU A 17 -8.55 7.56 -5.93
C GLU A 17 -7.47 8.19 -5.04
N THR A 18 -6.67 9.11 -5.56
CA THR A 18 -5.63 9.78 -4.77
C THR A 18 -6.19 10.69 -3.67
N LEU A 19 -7.43 11.17 -3.81
CA LEU A 19 -8.12 11.99 -2.81
C LEU A 19 -8.95 11.18 -1.80
N THR A 20 -8.95 9.85 -1.88
CA THR A 20 -9.72 8.98 -0.98
C THR A 20 -9.52 9.32 0.50
N LEU A 21 -8.27 9.48 0.96
CA LEU A 21 -8.00 9.74 2.38
C LEU A 21 -8.53 11.11 2.84
N GLN A 22 -8.55 12.09 1.93
CA GLN A 22 -9.14 13.41 2.16
C GLN A 22 -10.66 13.32 2.24
N ARG A 23 -11.30 12.59 1.32
CA ARG A 23 -12.75 12.33 1.35
C ARG A 23 -13.20 11.62 2.63
N LEU A 24 -12.40 10.68 3.12
CA LEU A 24 -12.68 9.96 4.37
C LEU A 24 -12.39 10.79 5.64
N GLY A 25 -11.78 11.98 5.51
CA GLY A 25 -11.42 12.84 6.64
C GLY A 25 -10.31 12.30 7.54
N LEU A 26 -9.39 11.49 6.99
CA LEU A 26 -8.39 10.74 7.76
C LEU A 26 -6.93 11.22 7.56
N VAL A 27 -6.75 12.36 6.90
CA VAL A 27 -5.41 12.90 6.57
C VAL A 27 -4.61 13.23 7.82
N GLU A 28 -5.21 13.80 8.86
CA GLU A 28 -4.49 14.11 10.10
C GLU A 28 -4.00 12.85 10.82
N GLN A 29 -4.84 11.82 10.84
CA GLN A 29 -4.56 10.59 11.57
C GLN A 29 -3.56 9.73 10.81
N LEU A 30 -3.72 9.57 9.49
CA LEU A 30 -2.99 8.56 8.72
C LEU A 30 -2.24 9.11 7.50
N GLY A 31 -2.34 10.41 7.22
CA GLY A 31 -1.82 11.03 6.00
C GLY A 31 -0.32 10.82 5.82
N ARG A 32 0.47 10.98 6.90
CA ARG A 32 1.92 10.78 6.87
C ARG A 32 2.36 9.45 6.22
N SER A 33 1.55 8.40 6.36
CA SER A 33 1.84 7.09 5.78
C SER A 33 1.10 6.83 4.47
N PHE A 34 -0.18 7.20 4.35
CA PHE A 34 -1.02 6.82 3.21
C PHE A 34 -1.17 7.87 2.10
N THR A 35 -0.70 9.12 2.27
CA THR A 35 -0.65 10.09 1.17
C THR A 35 0.65 10.01 0.36
N THR A 36 1.49 9.02 0.65
CA THR A 36 2.77 8.80 -0.04
C THR A 36 2.87 7.34 -0.44
N THR A 37 3.68 7.05 -1.47
CA THR A 37 4.00 5.68 -1.87
C THR A 37 5.16 5.08 -1.06
N ASN A 38 5.71 5.80 -0.07
CA ASN A 38 6.94 5.43 0.63
C ASN A 38 6.88 4.02 1.27
N LEU A 39 5.72 3.60 1.79
CA LEU A 39 5.57 2.26 2.38
C LEU A 39 5.80 1.15 1.36
N ILE A 40 5.18 1.26 0.17
CA ILE A 40 5.30 0.28 -0.90
C ILE A 40 6.68 0.36 -1.58
N GLU A 41 7.21 1.57 -1.78
CA GLU A 41 8.52 1.77 -2.40
C GLU A 41 9.66 1.25 -1.51
N ASN A 42 9.57 1.46 -0.19
CA ASN A 42 10.53 0.91 0.76
C ASN A 42 10.52 -0.62 0.72
N LEU A 43 9.34 -1.24 0.76
CA LEU A 43 9.19 -2.70 0.68
C LEU A 43 9.75 -3.24 -0.66
N ASN A 44 9.36 -2.65 -1.78
CA ASN A 44 9.80 -3.05 -3.12
C ASN A 44 11.32 -2.92 -3.30
N SER A 45 11.90 -1.83 -2.80
CA SER A 45 13.36 -1.62 -2.81
C SER A 45 14.09 -2.70 -2.03
N GLN A 46 13.57 -3.10 -0.87
CA GLN A 46 14.15 -4.20 -0.10
C GLN A 46 13.96 -5.55 -0.79
N LEU A 47 12.77 -5.85 -1.31
CA LEU A 47 12.50 -7.07 -2.08
C LEU A 47 13.47 -7.21 -3.25
N LYS A 48 13.74 -6.13 -3.99
CA LYS A 48 14.72 -6.11 -5.08
C LYS A 48 16.12 -6.51 -4.62
N LYS A 49 16.54 -6.14 -3.40
CA LYS A 49 17.85 -6.52 -2.84
C LYS A 49 17.94 -8.02 -2.51
N TYR A 50 16.87 -8.63 -2.02
CA TYR A 50 16.84 -10.06 -1.69
C TYR A 50 16.66 -10.91 -2.95
N LEU A 51 15.61 -10.62 -3.73
CA LEU A 51 15.23 -11.41 -4.90
C LEU A 51 16.18 -11.20 -6.09
N GLY A 52 16.79 -10.02 -6.21
CA GLY A 52 17.74 -9.72 -7.30
C GLY A 52 19.03 -10.56 -7.26
N ARG A 53 19.31 -11.23 -6.14
CA ARG A 53 20.42 -12.19 -6.01
C ARG A 53 20.09 -13.58 -6.54
N VAL A 54 18.81 -13.93 -6.63
CA VAL A 54 18.37 -15.21 -7.17
C VAL A 54 18.46 -15.16 -8.69
N LYS A 55 19.43 -15.88 -9.26
CA LYS A 55 19.70 -15.88 -10.71
C LYS A 55 18.99 -16.99 -11.48
N ARG A 56 18.62 -18.07 -10.79
CA ARG A 56 17.98 -19.24 -11.39
C ARG A 56 16.60 -19.46 -10.76
N TRP A 57 15.56 -19.18 -11.52
CA TRP A 57 14.17 -19.45 -11.13
C TRP A 57 13.69 -20.72 -11.80
N MET A 58 13.13 -21.66 -11.03
CA MET A 58 12.73 -22.97 -11.56
C MET A 58 11.22 -23.11 -11.76
N ASN A 59 10.41 -22.66 -10.81
CA ASN A 59 8.96 -22.79 -10.87
C ASN A 59 8.26 -21.71 -10.02
N SER A 60 6.93 -21.69 -10.06
CA SER A 60 6.10 -20.78 -9.25
C SER A 60 6.31 -20.98 -7.75
N GLU A 61 6.40 -22.23 -7.30
CA GLU A 61 6.56 -22.57 -5.89
C GLU A 61 7.85 -22.01 -5.30
N MET A 62 8.96 -22.11 -6.03
CA MET A 62 10.24 -21.50 -5.67
C MET A 62 10.13 -19.98 -5.55
N ARG A 63 9.42 -19.32 -6.48
CA ARG A 63 9.20 -17.86 -6.43
C ARG A 63 8.44 -17.47 -5.16
N SER A 64 7.36 -18.18 -4.83
CA SER A 64 6.58 -17.94 -3.63
C SER A 64 7.41 -18.13 -2.35
N ARG A 65 8.23 -19.19 -2.28
CA ARG A 65 9.12 -19.43 -1.13
C ARG A 65 10.14 -18.31 -0.95
N TRP A 66 10.83 -17.91 -2.03
CA TRP A 66 11.81 -16.81 -1.96
C TRP A 66 11.17 -15.48 -1.57
N MET A 67 9.97 -15.20 -2.10
CA MET A 67 9.21 -14.01 -1.75
C MET A 67 8.83 -14.03 -0.27
N ALA A 68 8.27 -15.14 0.24
CA ALA A 68 7.90 -15.28 1.64
C ALA A 68 9.11 -15.11 2.58
N VAL A 69 10.23 -15.78 2.28
CA VAL A 69 11.46 -15.65 3.08
C VAL A 69 12.00 -14.22 3.05
N ALA A 70 12.01 -13.56 1.88
CA ALA A 70 12.42 -12.16 1.79
C ALA A 70 11.53 -11.25 2.62
N LEU A 71 10.21 -11.41 2.54
CA LEU A 71 9.24 -10.63 3.32
C LEU A 71 9.47 -10.80 4.83
N LEU A 72 9.66 -12.05 5.32
CA LEU A 72 9.94 -12.32 6.73
C LEU A 72 11.24 -11.66 7.23
N GLN A 73 12.24 -11.53 6.37
CA GLN A 73 13.48 -10.83 6.73
C GLN A 73 13.31 -9.30 6.71
N ILE A 74 12.53 -8.79 5.76
CA ILE A 74 12.26 -7.36 5.60
C ILE A 74 11.41 -6.84 6.76
N GLU A 75 10.37 -7.58 7.14
CA GLU A 75 9.41 -7.23 8.20
C GLU A 75 10.11 -6.80 9.50
N LYS A 76 11.17 -7.52 9.90
CA LYS A 76 11.95 -7.24 11.12
C LYS A 76 12.54 -5.82 11.17
N ARG A 77 12.73 -5.17 10.02
CA ARG A 77 13.31 -3.83 9.88
C ARG A 77 12.27 -2.78 9.50
N MET A 78 11.04 -3.18 9.21
CA MET A 78 9.98 -2.24 8.87
C MET A 78 9.45 -1.54 10.10
N ARG A 79 9.15 -0.25 9.94
CA ARG A 79 8.41 0.50 10.95
C ARG A 79 6.92 0.22 10.78
N LYS A 80 6.19 0.24 11.90
CA LYS A 80 4.72 0.27 11.86
C LYS A 80 4.25 1.53 11.12
N VAL A 81 3.05 1.45 10.56
CA VAL A 81 2.34 2.61 10.01
C VAL A 81 2.23 3.69 11.07
N ASN A 82 2.41 4.95 10.69
CA ASN A 82 2.27 6.08 11.61
C ASN A 82 0.83 6.11 12.16
N ASN A 83 0.66 6.25 13.47
CA ASN A 83 -0.64 6.18 14.15
C ASN A 83 -1.43 4.90 13.83
N TYR A 84 -0.77 3.74 13.72
CA TYR A 84 -1.42 2.47 13.39
C TYR A 84 -2.61 2.13 14.30
N GLU A 85 -2.63 2.62 15.54
CA GLU A 85 -3.75 2.45 16.48
C GLU A 85 -5.06 3.05 15.94
N LYS A 86 -4.97 4.07 15.07
CA LYS A 86 -6.11 4.74 14.42
C LYS A 86 -6.59 4.03 13.15
N LEU A 87 -5.99 2.92 12.74
CA LEU A 87 -6.44 2.14 11.57
C LEU A 87 -7.89 1.64 11.67
N HIS A 88 -8.42 1.52 12.89
CA HIS A 88 -9.84 1.20 13.07
C HIS A 88 -10.76 2.28 12.49
N LEU A 89 -10.35 3.55 12.48
CA LEU A 89 -11.10 4.66 11.87
C LEU A 89 -11.19 4.46 10.36
N LEU A 90 -10.06 4.14 9.71
CA LEU A 90 -10.03 3.81 8.28
C LEU A 90 -10.97 2.66 7.93
N ARG A 91 -10.94 1.57 8.71
CA ARG A 91 -11.84 0.44 8.52
C ARG A 91 -13.31 0.84 8.63
N THR A 92 -13.65 1.68 9.62
CA THR A 92 -15.03 2.15 9.83
C THR A 92 -15.47 3.05 8.68
N SER A 93 -14.68 4.05 8.30
CA SER A 93 -15.00 4.96 7.20
C SER A 93 -15.17 4.22 5.88
N LEU A 94 -14.28 3.26 5.57
CA LEU A 94 -14.40 2.41 4.37
C LEU A 94 -15.68 1.56 4.37
N LYS A 95 -16.07 0.99 5.52
CA LYS A 95 -17.31 0.22 5.62
C LYS A 95 -18.54 1.09 5.37
N THR A 96 -18.54 2.30 5.91
CA THR A 96 -19.62 3.27 5.71
C THR A 96 -19.72 3.69 4.24
N GLU A 97 -18.60 4.08 3.63
CA GLU A 97 -18.53 4.49 2.21
C GLU A 97 -19.01 3.37 1.28
N LEU A 98 -18.55 2.14 1.52
CA LEU A 98 -18.90 0.96 0.71
C LEU A 98 -20.23 0.30 1.11
N LYS A 99 -20.95 0.85 2.10
CA LYS A 99 -22.22 0.32 2.63
C LYS A 99 -22.15 -1.17 3.02
N ILE A 100 -21.01 -1.62 3.53
CA ILE A 100 -20.78 -3.01 3.89
C ILE A 100 -21.47 -3.30 5.23
N LYS A 101 -22.52 -4.13 5.21
CA LYS A 101 -23.18 -4.62 6.43
C LYS A 101 -22.19 -5.43 7.26
N GLN A 102 -22.11 -5.16 8.57
CA GLN A 102 -21.33 -6.00 9.48
C GLN A 102 -21.96 -7.40 9.51
N LYS A 103 -21.24 -8.42 9.04
CA LYS A 103 -21.51 -9.78 9.52
C LYS A 103 -21.20 -9.77 11.01
N LYS A 104 -22.23 -9.96 11.86
CA LYS A 104 -22.01 -10.32 13.26
C LYS A 104 -21.13 -11.57 13.25
N ALA A 105 -19.96 -11.50 13.89
CA ALA A 105 -19.23 -12.70 14.23
C ALA A 105 -20.11 -13.48 15.22
N ALA A 106 -20.40 -14.73 14.89
CA ALA A 106 -21.03 -15.69 15.79
C ALA A 106 -20.05 -16.07 16.91
#